data_AF-A0A963PM21-F1
#
_entry.id   AF-A0A963PM21-F1
#
_cell.length_a   1.000
_cell.length_b   1.000
_cell.length_c   1.000
_cell.angle_alpha   90.00
_cell.angle_beta   90.00
_cell.angle_gamma   90.00
#
_symmetry.space_group_name_H-M   'P 1'
#
loop_
_entity.id
_entity.type
_entity.pdbx_description
1 polymer ?
#
loop_
_entity_poly.entity_id
_entity_poly.type
_entity_poly.pdbx_seq_one_letter_code
_entity_poly.pdbx_strand_id
1 'polypeptide(L)'
;MLQPTLAPAAPGATPGRSRARRALVLAAALWVALALPAQAGDGGPQGAPAPALTFQSRIDSWLRLGYDRPDDALAGLQAMDPGGAATPVERIALLQARGMVLAQSGRAADAQQWIDALAALHESRADAGAMLIRAMLASMQ
;
A
#
# COMPACT_ATOMS: atom_id res chain seq x y z
N MET A 1 -4.28 57.27 -36.29
CA MET A 1 -4.66 56.49 -35.09
C MET A 1 -4.01 55.11 -35.17
N LEU A 2 -3.41 54.64 -34.06
CA LEU A 2 -3.03 53.25 -33.69
C LEU A 2 -1.84 52.63 -34.46
N GLN A 3 -0.59 52.76 -33.99
CA GLN A 3 0.19 51.91 -33.04
C GLN A 3 0.53 50.46 -33.50
N PRO A 4 1.82 50.11 -33.64
CA PRO A 4 2.31 48.73 -33.62
C PRO A 4 2.95 48.40 -32.26
N THR A 5 2.59 47.28 -31.64
CA THR A 5 3.44 46.58 -30.65
C THR A 5 2.98 45.13 -30.56
N LEU A 6 3.78 44.22 -31.12
CA LEU A 6 3.68 42.78 -30.91
C LEU A 6 4.75 42.41 -29.88
N ALA A 7 4.32 41.97 -28.70
CA ALA A 7 5.18 41.34 -27.70
C ALA A 7 4.73 39.88 -27.53
N PRO A 8 5.64 38.88 -27.56
CA PRO A 8 5.31 37.49 -27.28
C PRO A 8 5.34 37.25 -25.76
N ALA A 9 4.17 37.03 -25.15
CA ALA A 9 4.07 36.57 -23.77
C ALA A 9 3.98 35.03 -23.75
N ALA A 10 5.00 34.40 -23.17
CA ALA A 10 5.05 32.97 -22.94
C ALA A 10 4.01 32.52 -21.88
N PRO A 11 3.43 31.31 -22.02
CA PRO A 11 2.54 30.73 -21.01
C PRO A 11 3.34 30.12 -19.86
N GLY A 12 3.52 30.89 -18.78
CA GLY A 12 4.16 30.43 -17.54
C GLY A 12 3.27 30.70 -16.34
N ALA A 13 2.29 29.83 -16.08
CA ALA A 13 1.60 29.78 -14.78
C ALA A 13 0.96 28.40 -14.58
N THR A 14 1.74 27.47 -14.01
CA THR A 14 1.21 26.20 -13.50
C THR A 14 0.43 26.44 -12.20
N PRO A 15 -0.76 25.83 -12.03
CA PRO A 15 -1.64 26.10 -10.90
C PRO A 15 -1.22 25.40 -9.60
N GLY A 16 -1.20 26.17 -8.52
CA GLY A 16 -1.75 25.86 -7.19
C GLY A 16 -1.72 24.40 -6.71
N ARG A 17 -0.52 23.89 -6.38
CA ARG A 17 -0.28 22.60 -5.72
C ARG A 17 -0.72 22.52 -4.24
N SER A 18 -1.50 23.49 -3.76
CA SER A 18 -1.69 23.75 -2.32
C SER A 18 -3.09 23.46 -1.78
N ARG A 19 -3.98 22.79 -2.53
CA ARG A 19 -5.34 22.44 -2.06
C ARG A 19 -5.66 20.94 -1.94
N ALA A 20 -4.77 20.04 -2.36
CA ALA A 20 -5.05 18.60 -2.32
C ALA A 20 -4.66 17.91 -0.99
N ARG A 21 -4.02 18.61 -0.04
CA ARG A 21 -3.52 18.00 1.21
C ARG A 21 -4.54 17.96 2.37
N ARG A 22 -5.81 18.32 2.16
CA ARG A 22 -6.80 18.44 3.25
C ARG A 22 -8.07 17.60 3.13
N ALA A 23 -8.19 16.72 2.13
CA ALA A 23 -9.49 16.13 1.79
C ALA A 23 -9.72 14.64 2.13
N LEU A 24 -8.80 13.91 2.77
CA LEU A 24 -9.01 12.47 3.05
C LEU A 24 -8.64 12.08 4.49
N VAL A 25 -9.23 12.78 5.46
CA VAL A 25 -9.16 12.44 6.90
C VAL A 25 -10.38 11.62 7.37
N LEU A 26 -11.34 11.28 6.50
CA LEU A 26 -12.64 10.74 6.96
C LEU A 26 -13.12 9.50 6.19
N ALA A 27 -12.32 8.43 6.15
CA ALA A 27 -12.80 7.12 5.66
C ALA A 27 -12.32 5.93 6.51
N ALA A 28 -11.88 6.16 7.75
CA ALA A 28 -11.44 5.10 8.68
C ALA A 28 -12.40 4.89 9.86
N ALA A 29 -13.67 5.30 9.71
CA ALA A 29 -14.67 5.24 10.76
C ALA A 29 -15.79 4.26 10.41
N LEU A 30 -15.50 2.95 10.39
CA LEU A 30 -16.48 1.94 10.80
C LEU A 30 -15.76 0.61 11.03
N TRP A 31 -16.20 -0.14 12.04
CA TRP A 31 -15.62 -1.37 12.61
C TRP A 31 -14.79 -1.20 13.90
N VAL A 32 -15.05 -0.14 14.68
CA VAL A 32 -14.77 -0.16 16.13
C VAL A 32 -16.03 -0.61 16.87
N ALA A 33 -16.20 -1.92 17.02
CA ALA A 33 -17.01 -2.50 18.06
C ALA A 33 -16.57 -3.94 18.22
N LEU A 34 -15.65 -4.19 19.17
CA LEU A 34 -15.72 -5.25 20.18
C LEU A 34 -14.31 -5.64 20.67
N ALA A 35 -13.65 -4.75 21.42
CA ALA A 35 -12.55 -5.13 22.32
C ALA A 35 -12.28 -3.98 23.31
N LEU A 36 -13.22 -3.74 24.22
CA LEU A 36 -12.91 -3.03 25.46
C LEU A 36 -12.51 -4.08 26.51
N PRO A 37 -11.23 -4.20 26.90
CA PRO A 37 -10.90 -4.65 28.23
C PRO A 37 -10.86 -3.41 29.14
N ALA A 38 -11.76 -3.39 30.12
CA ALA A 38 -11.72 -2.48 31.24
C ALA A 38 -10.44 -2.74 32.04
N GLN A 39 -9.46 -1.84 31.97
CA GLN A 39 -8.28 -1.87 32.83
C GLN A 39 -8.52 -0.95 34.02
N ALA A 40 -9.10 -1.53 35.07
CA ALA A 40 -8.98 -1.03 36.43
C ALA A 40 -7.70 -1.64 37.05
N GLY A 41 -6.90 -0.81 37.71
CA GLY A 41 -5.97 -1.26 38.76
C GLY A 41 -4.47 -1.24 38.39
N ASP A 42 -3.84 -0.15 38.82
CA ASP A 42 -2.57 -0.08 39.57
C ASP A 42 -1.33 -0.93 39.19
N GLY A 43 -0.23 -0.21 38.95
CA GLY A 43 1.02 -0.45 39.67
C GLY A 43 2.11 -1.24 38.94
N GLY A 44 2.98 -0.52 38.21
CA GLY A 44 4.36 -0.97 37.96
C GLY A 44 4.96 -0.51 36.61
N PRO A 45 6.11 0.19 36.58
CA PRO A 45 6.86 0.41 35.35
C PRO A 45 7.67 -0.85 35.01
N GLN A 46 6.99 -1.91 34.62
CA GLN A 46 7.62 -3.06 33.98
C GLN A 46 7.55 -2.84 32.48
N GLY A 47 8.72 -2.84 31.84
CA GLY A 47 8.86 -2.69 30.39
C GLY A 47 7.89 -3.62 29.69
N ALA A 48 6.80 -3.05 29.18
CA ALA A 48 5.82 -3.79 28.43
C ALA A 48 6.55 -4.40 27.22
N PRO A 49 6.48 -5.72 27.00
CA PRO A 49 6.97 -6.30 25.76
C PRO A 49 6.28 -5.53 24.64
N ALA A 50 7.08 -4.90 23.76
CA ALA A 50 6.55 -4.20 22.60
C ALA A 50 5.55 -5.13 21.92
N PRO A 51 4.31 -4.69 21.66
CA PRO A 51 3.28 -5.58 21.15
C PRO A 51 3.80 -6.25 19.87
N ALA A 52 3.85 -7.57 19.87
CA ALA A 52 4.26 -8.32 18.70
C ALA A 52 3.32 -7.95 17.54
N LEU A 53 3.89 -7.38 16.48
CA LEU A 53 3.10 -6.97 15.32
C LEU A 53 2.44 -8.19 14.69
N THR A 54 1.13 -8.11 14.49
CA THR A 54 0.39 -9.14 13.77
C THR A 54 0.93 -9.29 12.36
N PHE A 55 0.72 -10.45 11.73
CA PHE A 55 1.12 -10.69 10.35
C PHE A 55 0.61 -9.58 9.41
N GLN A 56 -0.65 -9.19 9.57
CA GLN A 56 -1.26 -8.11 8.80
C GLN A 56 -0.58 -6.76 9.04
N SER A 57 -0.25 -6.43 10.29
CA SER A 57 0.45 -5.19 10.61
C SER A 57 1.86 -5.14 10.02
N ARG A 58 2.52 -6.29 9.91
CA ARG A 58 3.83 -6.39 9.24
C ARG A 58 3.71 -6.15 7.74
N ILE A 59 2.72 -6.75 7.07
CA ILE A 59 2.43 -6.46 5.65
C ILE A 59 2.15 -4.97 5.42
N ASP A 60 1.28 -4.37 6.25
CA ASP A 60 0.94 -2.95 6.12
C ASP A 60 2.19 -2.05 6.28
N SER A 61 3.09 -2.39 7.20
CA SER A 61 4.35 -1.67 7.39
C SER A 61 5.23 -1.73 6.14
N TRP A 62 5.35 -2.91 5.51
CA TRP A 62 6.11 -3.07 4.28
C TRP A 62 5.46 -2.39 3.08
N LEU A 63 4.13 -2.41 2.99
CA LEU A 63 3.39 -1.68 1.95
C LEU A 63 3.62 -0.17 2.06
N ARG A 64 3.65 0.37 3.28
CA ARG A 64 3.99 1.79 3.49
C ARG A 64 5.43 2.08 3.09
N LEU A 65 6.38 1.23 3.48
CA LEU A 65 7.77 1.38 3.08
C LEU A 65 7.95 1.30 1.56
N GLY A 66 7.15 0.48 0.87
CA GLY A 66 7.23 0.26 -0.57
C GLY A 66 7.01 1.52 -1.42
N TYR A 67 6.35 2.54 -0.87
CA TYR A 67 6.21 3.85 -1.52
C TYR A 67 7.55 4.59 -1.68
N ASP A 68 8.42 4.49 -0.67
CA ASP A 68 9.71 5.18 -0.66
C ASP A 68 10.87 4.26 -1.05
N ARG A 69 10.79 2.98 -0.68
CA ARG A 69 11.84 1.97 -0.80
C ARG A 69 11.26 0.62 -1.25
N PRO A 70 10.93 0.49 -2.54
CA PRO A 70 10.26 -0.70 -3.06
C PRO A 70 11.11 -1.98 -2.92
N ASP A 71 12.41 -1.91 -3.14
CA ASP A 71 13.29 -3.08 -3.04
C ASP A 71 13.43 -3.58 -1.59
N ASP A 72 13.58 -2.67 -0.62
CA ASP A 72 13.62 -3.02 0.81
C ASP A 72 12.29 -3.66 1.25
N ALA A 73 11.16 -3.13 0.78
CA ALA A 73 9.85 -3.69 1.07
C ALA A 73 9.67 -5.10 0.49
N LEU A 74 10.14 -5.34 -0.75
CA LEU A 74 10.09 -6.67 -1.36
C LEU A 74 10.97 -7.68 -0.60
N ALA A 75 12.17 -7.27 -0.21
CA ALA A 75 13.05 -8.11 0.62
C ALA A 75 12.40 -8.45 1.97
N GLY A 76 11.77 -7.46 2.62
CA GLY A 76 11.02 -7.64 3.86
C GLY A 76 9.84 -8.62 3.71
N LEU A 77 9.02 -8.46 2.66
CA LEU A 77 7.92 -9.37 2.33
C LEU A 77 8.41 -10.78 1.93
N GLN A 78 9.61 -10.91 1.38
CA GLN A 78 10.23 -12.21 1.11
C GLN A 78 10.66 -12.92 2.40
N ALA A 79 11.27 -12.18 3.32
CA ALA A 79 11.72 -12.70 4.61
C ALA A 79 10.57 -13.14 5.54
N MET A 80 9.32 -12.73 5.26
CA MET A 80 8.15 -13.15 6.04
C MET A 80 7.75 -14.61 5.82
N ASP A 81 8.14 -15.22 4.70
CA ASP A 81 7.86 -16.62 4.39
C ASP A 81 9.05 -17.29 3.67
N PRO A 82 10.18 -17.48 4.37
CA PRO A 82 11.41 -18.01 3.76
C PRO A 82 11.32 -19.52 3.46
N GLY A 83 10.26 -20.21 3.90
CA GLY A 83 10.12 -21.66 3.79
C GLY A 83 8.73 -22.15 3.35
N GLY A 84 7.84 -21.26 2.91
CA GLY A 84 6.48 -21.65 2.50
C GLY A 84 5.57 -22.08 3.64
N ALA A 85 5.92 -21.73 4.88
CA ALA A 85 5.18 -22.09 6.10
C ALA A 85 3.94 -21.21 6.32
N ALA A 86 3.79 -20.14 5.54
CA ALA A 86 2.60 -19.31 5.56
C ALA A 86 1.34 -20.15 5.27
N THR A 87 0.27 -19.88 6.02
CA THR A 87 -1.05 -20.42 5.73
C THR A 87 -1.52 -20.00 4.33
N PRO A 88 -2.50 -20.69 3.71
CA PRO A 88 -3.00 -20.31 2.39
C PRO A 88 -3.46 -18.84 2.31
N VAL A 89 -4.11 -18.35 3.37
CA VAL A 89 -4.57 -16.95 3.47
C VAL A 89 -3.38 -15.99 3.52
N GLU A 90 -2.38 -16.28 4.35
CA GLU A 90 -1.18 -15.46 4.49
C GLU A 90 -0.36 -15.44 3.20
N ARG A 91 -0.30 -16.58 2.50
CA ARG A 91 0.36 -16.69 1.20
C ARG A 91 -0.30 -15.79 0.17
N ILE A 92 -1.63 -15.82 0.06
CA ILE A 92 -2.37 -14.91 -0.83
C ILE A 92 -2.06 -13.45 -0.47
N ALA A 93 -2.06 -13.10 0.82
CA ALA A 93 -1.76 -11.74 1.27
C ALA A 93 -0.33 -11.31 0.93
N LEU A 94 0.67 -12.19 1.04
CA LEU A 94 2.06 -11.90 0.66
C LEU A 94 2.22 -11.71 -0.84
N LEU A 95 1.62 -12.59 -1.65
CA LEU A 95 1.65 -12.47 -3.12
C LEU A 95 1.01 -11.16 -3.57
N GLN A 96 -0.16 -10.84 -2.99
CA GLN A 96 -0.85 -9.58 -3.24
C GLN A 96 0.01 -8.38 -2.85
N ALA A 97 0.61 -8.40 -1.65
CA ALA A 97 1.46 -7.29 -1.20
C ALA A 97 2.67 -7.06 -2.11
N ARG A 98 3.35 -8.13 -2.54
CA ARG A 98 4.49 -8.03 -3.47
C ARG A 98 4.06 -7.44 -4.82
N GLY A 99 2.94 -7.92 -5.37
CA GLY A 99 2.37 -7.39 -6.60
C GLY A 99 1.99 -5.91 -6.50
N MET A 100 1.44 -5.48 -5.36
CA MET A 100 1.12 -4.07 -5.11
C MET A 100 2.36 -3.19 -5.05
N VAL A 101 3.43 -3.60 -4.36
CA VAL A 101 4.70 -2.83 -4.29
C VAL A 101 5.31 -2.69 -5.69
N LEU A 102 5.34 -3.77 -6.48
CA LEU A 102 5.87 -3.73 -7.83
C LEU A 102 5.04 -2.85 -8.76
N ALA A 103 3.71 -2.96 -8.69
CA ALA A 103 2.82 -2.07 -9.43
C ALA A 103 3.11 -0.61 -9.08
N GLN A 104 3.13 -0.23 -7.79
CA GLN A 104 3.39 1.15 -7.36
C GLN A 104 4.74 1.70 -7.84
N SER A 105 5.77 0.84 -7.91
CA SER A 105 7.10 1.23 -8.39
C SER A 105 7.22 1.34 -9.93
N GLY A 106 6.14 1.12 -10.68
CA GLY A 106 6.15 1.14 -12.15
C GLY A 106 6.74 -0.13 -12.79
N ARG A 107 7.00 -1.18 -12.00
CA ARG A 107 7.60 -2.44 -12.46
C ARG A 107 6.52 -3.41 -12.96
N ALA A 108 5.83 -3.00 -14.03
CA ALA A 108 4.65 -3.70 -14.55
C ALA A 108 4.92 -5.16 -14.95
N ALA A 109 6.06 -5.44 -15.58
CA ALA A 109 6.43 -6.80 -15.97
C ALA A 109 6.60 -7.73 -14.76
N ASP A 110 7.25 -7.25 -13.71
CA ASP A 110 7.44 -8.03 -12.48
C ASP A 110 6.12 -8.19 -11.71
N ALA A 111 5.27 -7.17 -11.70
CA ALA A 111 3.94 -7.24 -11.09
C ALA A 111 3.04 -8.29 -11.78
N GLN A 112 3.20 -8.49 -13.09
CA GLN A 112 2.46 -9.49 -13.85
C GLN A 112 2.76 -10.92 -13.37
N GLN A 113 4.00 -11.22 -13.00
CA GLN A 113 4.35 -12.53 -12.44
C GLN A 113 3.53 -12.85 -11.17
N TRP A 114 3.28 -11.85 -10.31
CA TRP A 114 2.50 -12.05 -9.09
C TRP A 114 1.01 -12.13 -9.35
N ILE A 115 0.51 -11.44 -10.39
CA ILE A 115 -0.86 -11.61 -10.88
C ILE A 115 -1.08 -13.06 -11.34
N ASP A 116 -0.14 -13.62 -12.09
CA ASP A 116 -0.24 -14.99 -12.60
C ASP A 116 -0.13 -16.01 -11.45
N ALA A 117 0.75 -15.76 -10.48
CA ALA A 117 0.87 -16.57 -9.28
C ALA A 117 -0.41 -16.58 -8.42
N LEU A 118 -1.11 -15.44 -8.31
CA LEU A 118 -2.41 -15.36 -7.65
C LEU A 118 -3.50 -16.10 -8.42
N ALA A 119 -3.55 -15.94 -9.75
CA ALA A 119 -4.53 -16.61 -10.60
C ALA A 119 -4.40 -18.15 -10.56
N ALA A 120 -3.18 -18.66 -10.39
CA ALA A 120 -2.91 -20.09 -10.27
C ALA A 120 -3.46 -20.73 -8.97
N LEU A 121 -3.84 -19.93 -7.96
CA LEU A 121 -4.39 -20.45 -6.71
C LEU A 121 -5.88 -20.83 -6.82
N HIS A 122 -6.60 -20.34 -7.85
CA HIS A 122 -8.03 -20.60 -8.07
C HIS A 122 -8.92 -20.31 -6.85
N GLU A 123 -8.58 -19.28 -6.08
CA GLU A 123 -9.28 -18.84 -4.88
C GLU A 123 -9.92 -17.47 -5.13
N SER A 124 -11.19 -17.27 -4.74
CA SER A 124 -11.90 -16.00 -5.00
C SER A 124 -11.18 -14.77 -4.42
N ARG A 125 -10.47 -14.96 -3.29
CA ARG A 125 -9.63 -13.91 -2.69
C ARG A 125 -8.40 -13.61 -3.54
N ALA A 126 -7.76 -14.63 -4.11
CA ALA A 126 -6.60 -14.45 -4.96
C ALA A 126 -6.97 -13.74 -6.27
N ASP A 127 -8.13 -14.07 -6.85
CA ASP A 127 -8.67 -13.39 -8.03
C ASP A 127 -8.92 -11.90 -7.76
N ALA A 128 -9.53 -11.56 -6.61
CA ALA A 128 -9.73 -10.18 -6.20
C ALA A 128 -8.40 -9.43 -6.03
N GLY A 129 -7.38 -10.09 -5.44
CA GLY A 129 -6.03 -9.55 -5.32
C GLY A 129 -5.39 -9.28 -6.69
N ALA A 130 -5.52 -10.22 -7.63
CA ALA A 130 -5.01 -10.08 -8.99
C ALA A 130 -5.71 -8.93 -9.75
N MET A 131 -7.02 -8.79 -9.62
CA MET A 131 -7.78 -7.67 -10.21
C MET A 131 -7.33 -6.32 -9.67
N LEU A 132 -7.07 -6.22 -8.35
CA LEU A 132 -6.60 -4.98 -7.74
C LEU A 132 -5.22 -4.58 -8.28
N ILE A 133 -4.28 -5.51 -8.41
CA ILE A 133 -2.96 -5.21 -8.98
C ILE A 133 -3.10 -4.78 -10.45
N ARG A 134 -3.93 -5.46 -11.25
CA ARG A 134 -4.21 -5.05 -12.64
C ARG A 134 -4.79 -3.64 -12.72
N ALA A 135 -5.73 -3.29 -11.84
CA ALA A 135 -6.31 -1.95 -11.80
C ALA A 135 -5.24 -0.89 -11.47
N MET A 136 -4.33 -1.19 -10.54
CA MET A 136 -3.21 -0.30 -10.24
C MET A 136 -2.28 -0.11 -11.44
N LEU A 137 -1.94 -1.19 -12.15
CA LEU A 137 -1.14 -1.12 -13.38
C LEU A 137 -1.80 -0.28 -14.46
N ALA A 138 -3.11 -0.45 -14.67
CA ALA A 138 -3.87 0.33 -15.63
C ALA A 138 -3.94 1.82 -15.26
N SER A 139 -3.95 2.16 -13.98
CA SER A 139 -4.02 3.55 -13.51
C SER A 139 -2.73 4.37 -13.72
N MET A 140 -1.62 3.73 -14.07
CA MET A 140 -0.32 4.38 -14.27
C MET A 140 0.03 4.60 -15.76
N GLN A 141 -0.83 4.16 -16.67
CA GLN A 141 -0.72 4.40 -18.11
C GLN A 141 -1.40 5.72 -18.49
#